data_AF-A0A7C5X969-F1
#
_entry.id   AF-A0A7C5X969-F1
#
_cell.length_a   1.000
_cell.length_b   1.000
_cell.length_c   1.000
_cell.angle_alpha   90.00
_cell.angle_beta   90.00
_cell.angle_gamma   90.00
#
_symmetry.space_group_name_H-M   'P 1'
#
loop_
_entity.id
_entity.type
_entity.pdbx_description
1 polymer ?
#
loop_
_entity_poly.entity_id
_entity_poly.type
_entity_poly.pdbx_seq_one_letter_code
_entity_poly.pdbx_strand_id
1 'polypeptide(L)'
;MEVHTNVLVDGVELDLVALDHQGGRALVYVVEVKSRPKRKLLEQVLSRVRMSDYVYVALPARYYPFLLEVPPPVGSLAVELSSQAVYEIRKASYVGNGRRLLEKLRSRPLQG
;
A
#
# COMPACT_ATOMS: atom_id res chain seq x y z
N MET A 1 -13.01 -1.23 -9.06
CA MET A 1 -11.70 -1.26 -8.38
C MET A 1 -10.92 -2.42 -8.96
N GLU A 2 -9.72 -2.15 -9.47
CA GLU A 2 -8.80 -3.16 -10.00
C GLU A 2 -7.72 -3.43 -8.94
N VAL A 3 -7.31 -4.69 -8.76
CA VAL A 3 -6.33 -5.08 -7.74
C VAL A 3 -5.28 -5.98 -8.37
N HIS A 4 -4.02 -5.66 -8.12
CA HIS A 4 -2.86 -6.43 -8.54
C HIS A 4 -2.03 -6.80 -7.33
N THR A 5 -1.44 -7.98 -7.36
CA THR A 5 -0.57 -8.53 -6.30
C THR A 5 0.84 -8.73 -6.85
N ASN A 6 1.86 -8.60 -6.00
CA ASN A 6 3.27 -8.84 -6.36
C ASN A 6 3.73 -8.04 -7.59
N VAL A 7 3.48 -6.73 -7.58
CA VAL A 7 3.75 -5.84 -8.70
C VAL A 7 5.20 -5.33 -8.65
N LEU A 8 5.98 -5.61 -9.70
CA LEU A 8 7.34 -5.11 -9.84
C LEU A 8 7.38 -3.85 -10.71
N VAL A 9 7.76 -2.70 -10.14
CA VAL A 9 7.95 -1.45 -10.88
C VAL A 9 9.28 -0.79 -10.53
N ASP A 10 10.07 -0.49 -11.56
CA ASP A 10 11.38 0.16 -11.44
C ASP A 10 12.30 -0.52 -10.40
N GLY A 11 12.25 -1.86 -10.34
CA GLY A 11 13.04 -2.67 -9.39
C GLY A 11 12.48 -2.73 -7.97
N VAL A 12 11.30 -2.16 -7.73
CA VAL A 12 10.60 -2.19 -6.44
C VAL A 12 9.40 -3.14 -6.53
N GLU A 13 9.40 -4.15 -5.67
CA GLU A 13 8.25 -5.03 -5.49
C GLU A 13 7.24 -4.42 -4.53
N LEU A 14 5.97 -4.43 -4.94
CA LEU A 14 4.82 -3.93 -4.22
C LEU A 14 3.87 -5.11 -3.96
N ASP A 15 3.54 -5.36 -2.70
CA ASP A 15 2.72 -6.53 -2.34
C ASP A 15 1.32 -6.45 -2.95
N LEU A 16 0.66 -5.28 -2.83
CA LEU A 16 -0.66 -5.01 -3.39
C LEU A 16 -0.72 -3.60 -3.98
N VAL A 17 -1.28 -3.51 -5.19
CA VAL A 17 -1.62 -2.25 -5.85
C VAL A 17 -3.10 -2.29 -6.22
N ALA A 18 -3.89 -1.35 -5.69
CA ALA A 18 -5.29 -1.18 -6.05
C ALA A 18 -5.50 0.13 -6.81
N LEU A 19 -6.28 0.06 -7.88
CA LEU A 19 -6.67 1.18 -8.72
C LEU A 19 -8.16 1.47 -8.52
N ASP A 20 -8.45 2.68 -8.04
CA ASP A 20 -9.82 3.17 -7.93
C ASP A 20 -10.10 4.24 -8.99
N HIS A 21 -11.01 3.95 -9.92
CA HIS A 21 -11.31 4.83 -11.04
C HIS A 21 -12.38 5.83 -10.63
N GLN A 22 -11.96 7.00 -10.14
CA GLN A 22 -12.86 8.09 -9.77
C GLN A 22 -12.51 9.38 -10.55
N GLY A 23 -13.53 10.08 -11.05
CA GLY A 23 -13.35 11.44 -11.58
C GLY A 23 -12.36 11.58 -12.75
N GLY A 24 -12.25 10.57 -13.62
CA GLY A 24 -11.42 10.63 -14.84
C GLY A 24 -9.95 10.24 -14.67
N ARG A 25 -9.49 9.96 -13.43
CA ARG A 25 -8.16 9.41 -13.16
C ARG A 25 -8.26 8.20 -12.21
N ALA A 26 -7.45 7.18 -12.44
CA ALA A 26 -7.27 6.11 -11.48
C ALA A 26 -6.44 6.59 -10.28
N LEU A 27 -6.95 6.42 -9.06
CA LEU A 27 -6.22 6.63 -7.82
C LEU A 27 -5.43 5.37 -7.50
N VAL A 28 -4.16 5.54 -7.14
CA VAL A 28 -3.25 4.43 -6.83
C VAL A 28 -3.11 4.23 -5.33
N TYR A 29 -3.55 3.08 -4.86
CA TYR A 29 -3.34 2.61 -3.49
C TYR A 29 -2.26 1.53 -3.49
N VAL A 30 -1.26 1.69 -2.63
CA VAL A 30 -0.27 0.65 -2.37
C VAL A 30 -0.49 0.14 -0.95
N VAL A 31 -0.57 -1.19 -0.79
CA VAL A 31 -0.67 -1.83 0.53
C VAL A 31 0.50 -2.79 0.70
N GLU A 32 1.38 -2.50 1.66
CA GLU A 32 2.47 -3.39 2.05
C GLU A 32 1.97 -4.33 3.16
N VAL A 33 1.86 -5.62 2.85
CA VAL A 33 1.32 -6.65 3.74
C VAL A 33 2.47 -7.43 4.34
N LYS A 34 2.70 -7.29 5.66
CA LYS A 34 3.78 -8.03 6.33
C LYS A 34 3.25 -8.90 7.45
N SER A 35 3.84 -10.08 7.62
CA SER A 35 3.48 -11.01 8.69
C SER A 35 4.04 -10.60 10.07
N ARG A 36 5.06 -9.73 10.10
CA ARG A 36 5.72 -9.19 11.30
C ARG A 36 6.28 -7.81 11.00
N PRO A 37 6.29 -6.89 11.99
CA PRO A 37 6.97 -5.60 11.83
C PRO A 37 8.49 -5.81 11.83
N LYS A 38 9.18 -5.04 11.00
CA LYS A 38 10.65 -4.93 10.98
C LYS A 38 11.00 -3.45 11.06
N ARG A 39 12.12 -3.08 11.70
CA ARG A 39 12.56 -1.67 11.76
C ARG A 39 12.67 -1.02 10.38
N LYS A 40 13.18 -1.76 9.39
CA LYS A 40 13.30 -1.32 7.99
C LYS A 40 11.96 -1.16 7.26
N LEU A 41 10.85 -1.63 7.83
CA LEU A 41 9.54 -1.53 7.20
C LEU A 41 9.12 -0.07 7.01
N LEU A 42 9.38 0.79 7.99
CA LEU A 42 9.03 2.20 7.89
C LEU A 42 9.80 2.89 6.74
N GLU A 43 11.09 2.62 6.62
CA GLU A 43 11.92 3.12 5.50
C GLU A 43 11.41 2.62 4.14
N GLN A 44 11.05 1.33 4.06
CA GLN A 44 10.47 0.75 2.86
C GLN A 44 9.16 1.44 2.51
N VAL A 45 8.21 1.53 3.43
CA VAL A 45 6.88 2.09 3.17
C VAL A 45 6.96 3.58 2.81
N LEU A 46 7.85 4.35 3.44
CA LEU A 46 8.10 5.74 3.04
C LEU A 46 8.62 5.87 1.60
N SER A 47 9.43 4.91 1.12
CA SER A 47 9.87 4.93 -0.28
C SER A 47 8.71 4.71 -1.27
N ARG A 48 7.63 4.03 -0.86
CA ARG A 48 6.44 3.76 -1.69
C ARG A 48 5.58 5.01 -1.87
N VAL A 49 5.62 5.94 -0.91
CA VAL A 49 4.91 7.23 -0.99
C VAL A 49 5.25 7.99 -2.28
N ARG A 50 6.47 7.81 -2.81
CA ARG A 50 6.94 8.47 -4.05
C ARG A 50 6.32 7.92 -5.34
N MET A 51 5.55 6.83 -5.29
CA MET A 51 4.99 6.17 -6.47
C MET A 51 3.50 5.84 -6.36
N SER A 52 2.82 6.33 -5.32
CA SER A 52 1.42 6.02 -5.04
C SER A 52 0.64 7.26 -4.68
N ASP A 53 -0.69 7.22 -4.81
CA ASP A 53 -1.56 8.28 -4.30
C ASP A 53 -1.86 8.10 -2.81
N TYR A 54 -1.93 6.86 -2.35
CA TYR A 54 -2.08 6.45 -0.95
C TYR A 54 -1.19 5.24 -0.65
N VAL A 55 -0.63 5.20 0.57
CA VAL A 55 0.14 4.05 1.06
C VAL A 55 -0.44 3.56 2.36
N TYR A 56 -0.63 2.26 2.45
CA TYR A 56 -0.99 1.56 3.67
C TYR A 56 0.06 0.51 4.00
N VAL A 57 0.21 0.24 5.30
CA VAL A 57 0.86 -0.97 5.80
C VAL A 57 -0.18 -1.83 6.51
N ALA A 58 -0.22 -3.12 6.18
CA ALA A 58 -1.10 -4.08 6.80
C ALA A 58 -0.28 -5.09 7.62
N LEU A 59 -0.62 -5.23 8.90
CA LEU A 59 0.00 -6.20 9.81
C LEU A 59 -1.07 -7.01 10.55
N PRO A 60 -0.76 -8.23 11.02
CA PRO A 60 -1.64 -8.95 11.94
C PRO A 60 -2.01 -8.09 13.16
N ALA A 61 -3.26 -8.16 13.59
CA ALA A 61 -3.82 -7.33 14.66
C ALA A 61 -3.04 -7.39 15.98
N ARG A 62 -2.37 -8.52 16.28
CA ARG A 62 -1.46 -8.64 17.44
C ARG A 62 -0.31 -7.62 17.46
N TYR A 63 0.02 -7.01 16.32
CA TYR A 63 1.03 -5.95 16.20
C TYR A 63 0.42 -4.54 16.17
N TYR A 64 -0.80 -4.36 16.69
CA TYR A 64 -1.44 -3.04 16.77
C TYR A 64 -0.55 -1.94 17.38
N PRO A 65 0.34 -2.18 18.38
CA PRO A 65 1.15 -1.09 18.93
C PRO A 65 2.09 -0.51 17.86
N PHE A 66 2.66 -1.37 17.01
CA PHE A 66 3.49 -0.93 15.90
C PHE A 66 2.69 -0.15 14.84
N LEU A 67 1.44 -0.55 14.58
CA LEU A 67 0.56 0.16 13.63
C LEU A 67 0.23 1.60 14.08
N LEU A 68 0.30 1.89 15.38
CA LEU A 68 0.13 3.24 15.92
C LEU A 68 1.35 4.14 15.66
N GLU A 69 2.55 3.55 15.63
CA GLU A 69 3.83 4.22 15.37
C GLU A 69 4.05 4.54 13.89
N VAL A 70 3.22 4.01 12.99
CA VAL A 70 3.31 4.29 11.54
C VAL A 70 3.08 5.80 11.31
N PRO A 71 4.06 6.52 10.76
CA PRO A 71 3.97 7.96 10.61
C PRO A 71 3.13 8.35 9.39
N PRO A 72 2.48 9.53 9.41
CA PRO A 72 1.95 10.14 8.19
C PRO A 72 3.03 10.27 7.10
N PRO A 73 2.66 10.22 5.81
CA PRO A 73 1.29 10.15 5.26
C PRO A 73 0.72 8.72 5.19
N VAL A 74 1.43 7.73 5.73
CA VAL A 74 1.10 6.30 5.60
C VAL A 74 -0.07 5.93 6.50
N GLY A 75 -1.05 5.20 5.94
CA GLY A 75 -2.14 4.59 6.69
C GLY A 75 -1.75 3.23 7.27
N SER A 76 -2.46 2.77 8.28
CA SER A 76 -2.17 1.49 8.94
C SER A 76 -3.43 0.64 9.09
N LEU A 77 -3.31 -0.62 8.70
CA LEU A 77 -4.39 -1.60 8.71
C LEU A 77 -4.02 -2.77 9.64
N ALA A 78 -4.92 -3.12 10.54
CA ALA A 78 -4.81 -4.33 11.35
C ALA A 78 -5.64 -5.45 10.71
N VAL A 79 -5.01 -6.61 10.50
CA VAL A 79 -5.67 -7.79 9.91
C VAL A 79 -5.88 -8.85 11.00
N GLU A 80 -7.13 -9.16 11.30
CA GLU A 80 -7.49 -10.28 12.17
C GLU A 80 -7.56 -11.56 11.34
N LEU A 81 -6.55 -12.42 11.46
CA LEU A 81 -6.39 -13.59 10.58
C LEU A 81 -7.50 -14.63 10.77
N SER A 82 -8.06 -14.72 11.99
CA SER A 82 -9.09 -15.70 12.32
C SER A 82 -10.44 -15.38 11.66
N SER A 83 -10.84 -14.11 11.65
CA SER A 83 -12.09 -13.63 11.07
C SER A 83 -11.93 -13.05 9.66
N GLN A 84 -10.69 -12.91 9.18
CA GLN A 84 -10.32 -12.16 7.98
C GLN A 84 -10.77 -10.68 8.01
N ALA A 85 -11.11 -10.15 9.18
CA ALA A 85 -11.49 -8.75 9.33
C ALA A 85 -10.27 -7.84 9.14
N VAL A 86 -10.50 -6.70 8.50
CA VAL A 86 -9.50 -5.65 8.31
C VAL A 86 -10.01 -4.38 8.99
N TYR A 87 -9.20 -3.83 9.89
CA TYR A 87 -9.51 -2.62 10.63
C TYR A 87 -8.56 -1.50 10.20
N GLU A 88 -9.10 -0.37 9.76
CA GLU A 88 -8.30 0.83 9.53
C GLU A 88 -7.98 1.47 10.89
N ILE A 89 -6.71 1.41 11.29
CA ILE A 89 -6.22 2.04 12.52
C ILE A 89 -5.94 3.52 12.25
N ARG A 90 -5.36 3.82 11.09
CA ARG A 90 -5.10 5.17 10.61
C ARG A 90 -5.34 5.25 9.12
N LYS A 91 -6.12 6.25 8.70
CA LYS A 91 -6.32 6.56 7.28
C LYS A 91 -5.05 7.14 6.66
N ALA A 92 -4.72 6.70 5.45
CA ALA A 92 -3.64 7.29 4.67
C ALA A 92 -4.00 8.69 4.18
N SER A 93 -3.00 9.56 4.07
CA SER A 93 -3.16 10.89 3.46
C SER A 93 -2.91 10.83 1.96
N TYR A 94 -3.67 11.61 1.18
CA TYR A 94 -3.44 11.73 -0.26
C TYR A 94 -2.13 12.46 -0.54
N VAL A 95 -1.25 11.85 -1.34
CA VAL A 95 0.04 12.45 -1.73
C VAL A 95 0.21 12.68 -3.23
N GLY A 96 -0.68 12.16 -4.06
CA GLY A 96 -0.76 12.48 -5.49
C GLY A 96 0.34 11.90 -6.41
N ASN A 97 1.21 11.03 -5.91
CA ASN A 97 2.37 10.53 -6.65
C ASN A 97 2.10 9.29 -7.52
N GLY A 98 0.84 8.85 -7.65
CA GLY A 98 0.47 7.60 -8.35
C GLY A 98 0.64 7.63 -9.87
N ARG A 99 0.80 8.80 -10.49
CA ARG A 99 0.82 8.95 -11.95
C ARG A 99 1.87 8.07 -12.63
N ARG A 100 3.10 8.04 -12.09
CA ARG A 100 4.19 7.24 -12.66
C ARG A 100 3.87 5.75 -12.63
N LEU A 101 3.26 5.26 -11.55
CA LEU A 101 2.86 3.86 -11.46
C LEU A 101 1.79 3.52 -12.50
N LEU A 102 0.79 4.38 -12.67
CA LEU A 102 -0.25 4.21 -13.70
C LEU A 102 0.32 4.12 -15.12
N GLU A 103 1.27 5.01 -15.45
CA GLU A 103 1.93 5.01 -16.76
C GLU A 103 2.67 3.68 -17.00
N LYS A 104 3.34 3.16 -15.97
CA LYS A 104 4.06 1.88 -16.04
C LYS A 104 3.11 0.69 -16.22
N LEU A 105 2.02 0.65 -15.43
CA LEU A 105 1.00 -0.39 -15.50
C LEU A 105 0.31 -0.45 -16.88
N ARG A 106 0.14 0.69 -17.55
CA ARG A 106 -0.41 0.74 -18.92
C ARG A 106 0.59 0.30 -19.99
N SER A 107 1.88 0.58 -19.77
CA SER A 107 2.94 0.33 -20.76
C SER A 107 3.43 -1.12 -20.80
N ARG A 108 3.17 -1.91 -19.76
CA ARG A 108 3.57 -3.32 -19.67
C ARG A 108 2.44 -4.12 -19.05
N PRO A 109 1.93 -5.17 -19.71
CA PRO A 109 1.07 -6.12 -19.01
C PRO A 109 1.88 -6.71 -17.86
N LEU A 110 1.36 -6.55 -16.64
CA LEU A 110 1.97 -7.09 -15.44
C LEU A 110 2.18 -8.60 -15.62
N GLN A 111 3.40 -9.09 -15.40
CA GLN A 111 3.61 -10.50 -15.17
C GLN A 111 3.18 -10.78 -13.73
N GLY A 112 2.09 -11.53 -13.59
CA GLY A 112 1.60 -12.13 -12.35
C GLY A 112 1.22 -13.58 -12.64
#